data_AF-A0ABD7HI80-F1
#
_entry.id   AF-A0ABD7HI80-F1
#
_cell.length_a   1.000
_cell.length_b   1.000
_cell.length_c   1.000
_cell.angle_alpha   90.00
_cell.angle_beta   90.00
_cell.angle_gamma   90.00
#
_symmetry.space_group_name_H-M   'P 1'
#
loop_
_entity.id
_entity.type
_entity.pdbx_description
1 polymer ?
#
loop_
_entity_poly.entity_id
_entity_poly.type
_entity_poly.pdbx_seq_one_letter_code
_entity_poly.pdbx_strand_id
1 'polypeptide(L)'
;MSSLAEFAEQLPEPTELKRRCQIHAVLAALTEGRPTDESAGNVLYRTNWQPGDDLATYANGGGDHWSILFSTQDGVFVRGYDHESEMNTYDAEIEYWPGLIDDLPQRFKFELGNNDLYDWFDGNPQTTVAIWRTPGGDRWIHGTPGEPSWGGEPYGGEDWLFHLLTEWSPSKVTESLYSPVKHVITHDTVARVMNNEPLAEALIRQFHPNPDITALLTEAERIGYQTPSS
;
A
#
# COMPACT_ATOMS: atom_id res chain seq x y z
N MET A 1 8.48 -16.27 -6.66
CA MET A 1 7.71 -15.66 -7.74
C MET A 1 6.36 -16.33 -7.72
N SER A 2 5.43 -15.69 -7.01
CA SER A 2 4.00 -16.00 -7.18
C SER A 2 3.54 -15.34 -8.47
N SER A 3 2.67 -16.00 -9.23
CA SER A 3 1.96 -15.37 -10.34
C SER A 3 0.95 -14.34 -9.84
N LEU A 4 0.48 -13.47 -10.74
CA LEU A 4 -0.56 -12.48 -10.44
C LEU A 4 -1.86 -13.13 -9.90
N ALA A 5 -2.18 -14.33 -10.38
CA ALA A 5 -3.32 -15.12 -9.90
C ALA A 5 -3.10 -15.62 -8.45
N GLU A 6 -1.93 -16.20 -8.16
CA GLU A 6 -1.57 -16.63 -6.81
C GLU A 6 -1.49 -15.46 -5.82
N PHE A 7 -1.02 -14.30 -6.27
CA PHE A 7 -1.03 -13.09 -5.46
C PHE A 7 -2.44 -12.58 -5.20
N ALA A 8 -3.33 -12.59 -6.21
CA ALA A 8 -4.74 -12.22 -6.04
C ALA A 8 -5.44 -13.07 -4.97
N GLU A 9 -5.09 -14.36 -4.86
CA GLU A 9 -5.61 -15.26 -3.83
C GLU A 9 -5.02 -15.00 -2.43
N GLN A 10 -3.83 -14.40 -2.33
CA GLN A 10 -3.18 -14.06 -1.06
C GLN A 10 -3.71 -12.73 -0.48
N LEU A 11 -4.26 -11.85 -1.30
CA LEU A 11 -4.78 -10.57 -0.83
C LEU A 11 -5.99 -10.77 0.10
N PRO A 12 -5.98 -10.16 1.30
CA PRO A 12 -7.13 -10.23 2.18
C PRO A 12 -8.34 -9.49 1.57
N GLU A 13 -9.52 -9.68 2.16
CA GLU A 13 -10.72 -8.91 1.83
C GLU A 13 -10.49 -7.39 1.92
N PRO A 14 -11.16 -6.55 1.09
CA PRO A 14 -11.01 -5.10 1.06
C PRO A 14 -10.95 -4.39 2.42
N THR A 15 -11.81 -4.78 3.37
CA THR A 15 -11.85 -4.20 4.71
C THR A 15 -10.58 -4.48 5.50
N GLU A 16 -10.05 -5.70 5.42
CA GLU A 16 -8.81 -6.07 6.08
C GLU A 16 -7.60 -5.47 5.37
N LEU A 17 -7.59 -5.43 4.03
CA LEU A 17 -6.54 -4.75 3.26
C LEU A 17 -6.43 -3.28 3.66
N LYS A 18 -7.57 -2.58 3.72
CA LYS A 18 -7.66 -1.19 4.19
C LYS A 18 -7.08 -1.03 5.59
N ARG A 19 -7.47 -1.91 6.52
CA ARG A 19 -6.99 -1.89 7.90
C ARG A 19 -5.47 -2.07 7.98
N ARG A 20 -4.89 -2.96 7.16
CA ARG A 20 -3.42 -3.14 7.07
C ARG A 20 -2.71 -1.88 6.58
N CYS A 21 -3.24 -1.21 5.54
CA CYS A 21 -2.69 0.06 5.08
C CYS A 21 -2.75 1.15 6.16
N GLN A 22 -3.88 1.29 6.86
CA GLN A 22 -4.05 2.24 7.96
C GLN A 22 -3.05 1.97 9.10
N ILE A 23 -2.86 0.70 9.48
CA ILE A 23 -1.90 0.32 10.51
C ILE A 23 -0.47 0.64 10.11
N HIS A 24 -0.06 0.33 8.88
CA HIS A 24 1.28 0.68 8.42
C HIS A 24 1.51 2.20 8.42
N ALA A 25 0.52 3.00 8.02
CA ALA A 25 0.63 4.45 8.08
C ALA A 25 0.74 4.99 9.52
N VAL A 26 -0.01 4.41 10.47
CA VAL A 26 0.12 4.74 11.90
C VAL A 26 1.49 4.33 12.42
N LEU A 27 1.99 3.15 12.08
CA LEU A 27 3.29 2.66 12.52
C LEU A 27 4.44 3.53 11.97
N ALA A 28 4.34 3.99 10.73
CA ALA A 28 5.28 4.95 10.16
C ALA A 28 5.32 6.24 11.00
N ALA A 29 4.18 6.88 11.24
CA ALA A 29 4.11 8.09 12.05
C ALA A 29 4.64 7.87 13.49
N LEU A 30 4.30 6.74 14.11
CA LEU A 30 4.76 6.38 15.45
C LEU A 30 6.28 6.22 15.52
N THR A 31 6.87 5.59 14.50
CA THR A 31 8.31 5.37 14.40
C THR A 31 9.06 6.70 14.23
N GLU A 32 8.48 7.64 13.48
CA GLU A 32 9.08 8.97 13.29
C GLU A 32 8.82 9.91 14.47
N GLY A 33 7.92 9.51 15.37
CA GLY A 33 7.48 10.29 16.52
C GLY A 33 6.58 11.48 16.17
N ARG A 34 6.13 11.59 14.92
CA ARG A 34 5.26 12.65 14.40
C ARG A 34 4.63 12.20 13.07
N PRO A 35 3.56 12.86 12.60
CA PRO A 35 3.04 12.64 11.25
C PRO A 35 4.13 12.87 10.19
N THR A 36 4.09 12.09 9.12
CA THR A 36 5.05 12.16 8.01
C THR A 36 4.33 12.11 6.68
N ASP A 37 4.82 12.92 5.74
CA ASP A 37 4.43 12.88 4.32
C ASP A 37 5.54 12.28 3.46
N GLU A 38 6.61 11.76 4.08
CA GLU A 38 7.72 11.09 3.38
C GLU A 38 7.25 9.73 2.87
N SER A 39 7.25 9.55 1.55
CA SER A 39 6.85 8.29 0.91
C SER A 39 7.94 7.22 0.99
N ALA A 40 9.22 7.60 1.02
CA ALA A 40 10.33 6.67 0.96
C ALA A 40 10.39 5.76 2.19
N GLY A 41 10.04 4.48 1.99
CA GLY A 41 10.01 3.44 3.01
C GLY A 41 8.77 3.46 3.92
N ASN A 42 7.80 4.34 3.68
CA ASN A 42 6.62 4.49 4.53
C ASN A 42 5.32 4.35 3.74
N VAL A 43 4.33 3.71 4.35
CA VAL A 43 2.97 3.73 3.83
C VAL A 43 2.31 5.05 4.23
N LEU A 44 1.77 5.78 3.26
CA LEU A 44 0.95 6.96 3.49
C LEU A 44 -0.52 6.60 3.27
N TYR A 45 -1.41 7.11 4.12
CA TYR A 45 -2.85 6.86 4.03
C TYR A 45 -3.66 8.15 4.01
N ARG A 46 -4.33 8.43 2.89
CA ARG A 46 -5.15 9.61 2.67
C ARG A 46 -6.63 9.22 2.69
N THR A 47 -7.30 9.52 3.81
CA THR A 47 -8.76 9.42 3.93
C THR A 47 -9.44 10.50 3.13
N ASN A 48 -10.53 10.16 2.44
CA ASN A 48 -11.30 11.06 1.59
C ASN A 48 -10.36 11.83 0.64
N TRP A 49 -9.40 11.11 0.07
CA TRP A 49 -8.47 11.61 -0.94
C TRP A 49 -9.24 12.18 -2.13
N GLN A 50 -10.28 11.46 -2.54
CA GLN A 50 -11.37 11.99 -3.36
C GLN A 50 -12.70 11.75 -2.64
N PRO A 51 -13.79 12.44 -3.01
CA PRO A 51 -15.09 12.25 -2.36
C PRO A 51 -15.54 10.78 -2.37
N GLY A 52 -15.54 10.15 -1.19
CA GLY A 52 -15.95 8.74 -1.03
C GLY A 52 -14.86 7.69 -1.30
N ASP A 53 -13.63 8.14 -1.57
CA ASP A 53 -12.49 7.29 -1.90
C ASP A 53 -11.29 7.59 -0.99
N ASP A 54 -10.66 6.53 -0.49
CA ASP A 54 -9.40 6.61 0.24
C ASP A 54 -8.25 6.11 -0.63
N LEU A 55 -7.03 6.59 -0.35
CA LEU A 55 -5.84 6.20 -1.10
C LEU A 55 -4.69 5.85 -0.14
N ALA A 56 -4.14 4.65 -0.30
CA ALA A 56 -2.88 4.25 0.31
C ALA A 56 -1.78 4.27 -0.73
N THR A 57 -0.58 4.74 -0.38
CA THR A 57 0.60 4.75 -1.26
C THR A 57 1.83 4.29 -0.49
N TYR A 58 2.79 3.73 -1.21
CA TYR A 58 4.10 3.37 -0.69
C TYR A 58 5.13 3.51 -1.81
N ALA A 59 6.32 4.00 -1.47
CA ALA A 59 7.48 3.99 -2.35
C ALA A 59 8.68 3.48 -1.58
N ASN A 60 9.55 2.69 -2.19
CA ASN A 60 10.79 2.27 -1.53
C ASN A 60 11.95 3.29 -1.67
N GLY A 61 11.73 4.39 -2.43
CA GLY A 61 12.75 5.38 -2.75
C GLY A 61 13.78 4.92 -3.81
N GLY A 62 13.62 3.72 -4.35
CA GLY A 62 14.46 3.10 -5.38
C GLY A 62 13.82 2.98 -6.75
N GLY A 63 12.62 3.52 -6.95
CA GLY A 63 11.85 3.43 -8.20
C GLY A 63 10.61 2.55 -8.12
N ASP A 64 10.47 1.79 -7.02
CA ASP A 64 9.34 0.88 -6.84
C ASP A 64 8.29 1.47 -5.93
N HIS A 65 7.03 1.35 -6.34
CA HIS A 65 5.91 1.86 -5.59
C HIS A 65 4.63 1.08 -5.85
N TRP A 66 3.70 1.22 -4.93
CA TRP A 66 2.34 0.76 -5.12
C TRP A 66 1.35 1.79 -4.58
N SER A 67 0.13 1.72 -5.11
CA SER A 67 -1.00 2.47 -4.63
C SER A 67 -2.25 1.60 -4.58
N ILE A 68 -3.08 1.85 -3.57
CA ILE A 68 -4.34 1.13 -3.37
C ILE A 68 -5.45 2.14 -3.17
N LEU A 69 -6.37 2.17 -4.12
CA LEU A 69 -7.55 3.02 -4.11
C LEU A 69 -8.72 2.22 -3.55
N PHE A 70 -9.31 2.73 -2.48
CA PHE A 70 -10.49 2.16 -1.84
C PHE A 70 -11.70 3.04 -2.14
N SER A 71 -12.51 2.65 -3.13
CA SER A 71 -13.74 3.35 -3.48
C SER A 71 -14.96 2.68 -2.88
N THR A 72 -15.82 3.49 -2.26
CA THR A 72 -17.13 3.03 -1.78
C THR A 72 -18.09 2.69 -2.92
N GLN A 73 -17.88 3.25 -4.12
CA GLN A 73 -18.76 3.07 -5.28
C GLN A 73 -18.20 2.10 -6.31
N ASP A 74 -16.90 2.14 -6.57
CA ASP A 74 -16.27 1.40 -7.67
C ASP A 74 -15.49 0.15 -7.22
N GLY A 75 -15.32 -0.03 -5.91
CA GLY A 75 -14.59 -1.15 -5.32
C GLY A 75 -13.14 -0.80 -5.00
N VAL A 76 -12.23 -1.77 -5.08
CA VAL A 76 -10.82 -1.57 -4.73
C VAL A 76 -9.94 -1.80 -5.94
N PHE A 77 -8.94 -0.94 -6.13
CA PHE A 77 -7.89 -1.09 -7.13
C PHE A 77 -6.52 -1.12 -6.46
N VAL A 78 -5.74 -2.16 -6.75
CA VAL A 78 -4.37 -2.39 -6.29
C VAL A 78 -3.47 -2.29 -7.51
N ARG A 79 -2.62 -1.27 -7.49
CA ARG A 79 -1.66 -0.97 -8.56
C ARG A 79 -0.25 -1.03 -8.01
N GLY A 80 0.63 -1.74 -8.70
CA GLY A 80 2.05 -1.86 -8.36
C GLY A 80 2.93 -1.57 -9.56
N TYR A 81 4.13 -1.12 -9.26
CA TYR A 81 5.18 -0.87 -10.24
C TYR A 81 6.52 -1.31 -9.65
N ASP A 82 7.07 -2.34 -10.26
CA ASP A 82 8.44 -2.82 -10.09
C ASP A 82 9.24 -2.29 -11.28
N HIS A 83 10.17 -1.38 -11.04
CA HIS A 83 10.93 -0.75 -12.11
C HIS A 83 11.90 -1.71 -12.80
N GLU A 84 12.25 -2.83 -12.16
CA GLU A 84 13.09 -3.89 -12.71
C GLU A 84 12.29 -5.03 -13.33
N SER A 85 10.95 -5.00 -13.22
CA SER A 85 10.08 -6.01 -13.82
C SER A 85 10.26 -6.07 -15.33
N GLU A 86 10.23 -7.30 -15.86
CA GLU A 86 10.23 -7.54 -17.30
C GLU A 86 8.98 -6.95 -18.00
N MET A 87 7.91 -6.70 -17.23
CA MET A 87 6.69 -6.06 -17.70
C MET A 87 6.75 -4.53 -17.71
N ASN A 88 7.86 -3.94 -17.27
CA ASN A 88 8.03 -2.49 -17.27
C ASN A 88 8.08 -1.94 -18.70
N THR A 89 7.11 -1.08 -19.04
CA THR A 89 6.96 -0.44 -20.35
C THR A 89 7.37 1.04 -20.36
N TYR A 90 7.99 1.54 -19.29
CA TYR A 90 8.32 2.96 -19.11
C TYR A 90 9.09 3.58 -20.29
N ASP A 91 10.09 2.86 -20.83
CA ASP A 91 10.88 3.30 -22.00
C ASP A 91 10.44 2.65 -23.33
N ALA A 92 9.28 1.98 -23.34
CA ALA A 92 8.78 1.25 -24.51
C ALA A 92 7.83 2.10 -25.37
N GLU A 93 7.65 1.71 -26.64
CA GLU A 93 6.67 2.34 -27.55
C GLU A 93 5.21 1.89 -27.31
N ILE A 94 4.96 1.16 -26.23
CA ILE A 94 3.63 0.69 -25.82
C ILE A 94 3.24 1.33 -24.49
N GLU A 95 1.95 1.55 -24.27
CA GLU A 95 1.46 2.16 -23.02
C GLU A 95 1.63 1.16 -21.86
N TYR A 96 0.79 0.13 -21.76
CA TYR A 96 0.96 -0.90 -20.73
C TYR A 96 1.25 -2.26 -21.36
N TRP A 97 1.79 -3.17 -20.55
CA TRP A 97 1.93 -4.56 -20.97
C TRP A 97 0.58 -5.11 -21.45
N PRO A 98 0.51 -5.72 -22.66
CA PRO A 98 -0.76 -6.16 -23.22
C PRO A 98 -1.54 -7.08 -22.28
N GLY A 99 -2.83 -6.82 -22.08
CA GLY A 99 -3.68 -7.62 -21.20
C GLY A 99 -3.59 -7.28 -19.70
N LEU A 100 -2.63 -6.48 -19.25
CA LEU A 100 -2.48 -6.13 -17.83
C LEU A 100 -3.64 -5.27 -17.31
N ILE A 101 -4.08 -4.29 -18.11
CA ILE A 101 -5.14 -3.35 -17.73
C ILE A 101 -6.37 -3.42 -18.64
N ASP A 102 -6.40 -4.33 -19.61
CA ASP A 102 -7.42 -4.38 -20.67
C ASP A 102 -8.84 -4.51 -20.10
N ASP A 103 -9.01 -5.32 -19.05
CA ASP A 103 -10.28 -5.55 -18.36
C ASP A 103 -10.50 -4.66 -17.13
N LEU A 104 -9.58 -3.74 -16.85
CA LEU A 104 -9.68 -2.84 -15.71
C LEU A 104 -10.94 -1.95 -15.84
N PRO A 105 -11.76 -1.80 -14.78
CA PRO A 105 -12.91 -0.91 -14.80
C PRO A 105 -12.55 0.51 -15.25
N GLN A 106 -13.41 1.12 -16.06
CA GLN A 106 -13.14 2.41 -16.70
C GLN A 106 -12.77 3.53 -15.71
N ARG A 107 -13.36 3.49 -14.51
CA ARG A 107 -13.01 4.40 -13.42
C ARG A 107 -11.54 4.26 -13.03
N PHE A 108 -11.06 3.05 -12.77
CA PHE A 108 -9.68 2.82 -12.35
C PHE A 108 -8.69 3.09 -13.49
N LYS A 109 -9.08 2.81 -14.74
CA LYS A 109 -8.31 3.24 -15.92
C LYS A 109 -8.10 4.75 -15.97
N PHE A 110 -9.11 5.54 -15.59
CA PHE A 110 -8.97 7.00 -15.53
C PHE A 110 -7.95 7.44 -14.47
N GLU A 111 -7.91 6.76 -13.32
CA GLU A 111 -6.95 7.08 -12.25
C GLU A 111 -5.50 6.75 -12.60
N LEU A 112 -5.23 5.93 -13.63
CA LEU A 112 -3.86 5.73 -14.12
C LEU A 112 -3.22 7.04 -14.64
N GLY A 113 -4.01 8.05 -15.00
CA GLY A 113 -3.48 9.38 -15.35
C GLY A 113 -3.28 10.32 -14.15
N ASN A 114 -3.50 9.85 -12.92
CA ASN A 114 -3.51 10.68 -11.72
C ASN A 114 -2.18 10.57 -10.95
N ASN A 115 -1.45 11.68 -10.88
CA ASN A 115 -0.11 11.74 -10.27
C ASN A 115 -0.06 11.23 -8.83
N ASP A 116 -1.15 11.33 -8.08
CA ASP A 116 -1.20 10.94 -6.67
C ASP A 116 -1.04 9.42 -6.46
N LEU A 117 -1.21 8.61 -7.50
CA LEU A 117 -1.00 7.16 -7.45
C LEU A 117 0.48 6.77 -7.51
N TYR A 118 1.37 7.70 -7.83
CA TYR A 118 2.77 7.47 -8.16
C TYR A 118 3.69 8.18 -7.17
N ASP A 119 4.89 7.65 -6.96
CA ASP A 119 5.96 8.39 -6.27
C ASP A 119 6.47 9.55 -7.13
N TRP A 120 6.69 9.27 -8.42
CA TRP A 120 7.02 10.25 -9.44
C TRP A 120 6.29 9.92 -10.74
N PHE A 121 5.47 10.85 -11.24
CA PHE A 121 4.76 10.69 -12.51
C PHE A 121 5.19 11.74 -13.52
N ASP A 122 5.69 11.27 -14.66
CA ASP A 122 6.14 12.07 -15.80
C ASP A 122 5.32 11.82 -17.07
N GLY A 123 4.20 11.12 -16.94
CA GLY A 123 3.34 10.73 -18.05
C GLY A 123 3.69 9.38 -18.67
N ASN A 124 4.82 8.77 -18.29
CA ASN A 124 5.15 7.44 -18.75
C ASN A 124 4.38 6.36 -17.97
N PRO A 125 4.07 5.22 -18.62
CA PRO A 125 3.41 4.11 -17.97
C PRO A 125 4.26 3.51 -16.88
N GLN A 126 3.70 3.40 -15.68
CA GLN A 126 4.36 2.78 -14.55
C GLN A 126 3.38 1.80 -13.91
N THR A 127 3.02 0.69 -14.55
CA THR A 127 2.19 -0.33 -13.89
C THR A 127 2.61 -1.70 -14.37
N THR A 128 3.02 -2.54 -13.44
CA THR A 128 3.42 -3.94 -13.68
C THR A 128 2.49 -4.91 -12.96
N VAL A 129 1.74 -4.43 -11.95
CA VAL A 129 0.71 -5.19 -11.22
C VAL A 129 -0.61 -4.42 -11.25
N ALA A 130 -1.69 -5.09 -11.69
CA ALA A 130 -3.04 -4.53 -11.68
C ALA A 130 -4.05 -5.59 -11.21
N ILE A 131 -4.61 -5.35 -10.02
CA ILE A 131 -5.65 -6.19 -9.41
C ILE A 131 -6.78 -5.28 -8.96
N TRP A 132 -8.02 -5.71 -9.15
CA TRP A 132 -9.19 -4.98 -8.67
C TRP A 132 -10.23 -5.93 -8.10
N ARG A 133 -11.11 -5.37 -7.28
CA ARG A 133 -12.29 -6.07 -6.79
C ARG A 133 -13.50 -5.17 -6.91
N THR A 134 -14.52 -5.67 -7.60
CA THR A 134 -15.76 -4.92 -7.85
C THR A 134 -16.58 -4.76 -6.57
N PRO A 135 -17.50 -3.77 -6.51
CA PRO A 135 -18.41 -3.61 -5.39
C PRO A 135 -19.25 -4.87 -5.19
N GLY A 136 -19.20 -5.45 -3.99
CA GLY A 136 -19.93 -6.67 -3.65
C GLY A 136 -19.40 -7.94 -4.32
N GLY A 137 -18.29 -7.88 -5.06
CA GLY A 137 -17.59 -9.07 -5.55
C GLY A 137 -16.99 -9.88 -4.41
N ASP A 138 -16.87 -11.19 -4.58
CA ASP A 138 -16.33 -12.14 -3.61
C ASP A 138 -14.88 -12.55 -3.89
N ARG A 139 -14.30 -12.06 -4.98
CA ARG A 139 -12.93 -12.37 -5.42
C ARG A 139 -12.20 -11.15 -5.97
N TRP A 140 -10.89 -11.18 -5.85
CA TRP A 140 -9.99 -10.31 -6.60
C TRP A 140 -9.95 -10.75 -8.07
N ILE A 141 -9.92 -9.77 -8.96
CA ILE A 141 -9.84 -9.91 -10.41
C ILE A 141 -8.53 -9.25 -10.82
N HIS A 142 -7.87 -9.78 -11.83
CA HIS A 142 -6.61 -9.25 -12.33
C HIS A 142 -6.63 -9.24 -13.86
N GLY A 143 -5.70 -8.51 -14.47
CA GLY A 143 -5.49 -8.57 -15.92
C GLY A 143 -5.04 -9.96 -16.35
N THR A 144 -4.99 -10.18 -17.66
CA THR A 144 -4.39 -11.40 -18.24
C THR A 144 -3.18 -10.98 -19.06
N PRO A 145 -2.03 -10.67 -18.42
CA PRO A 145 -0.86 -10.19 -19.14
C PRO A 145 -0.43 -11.19 -20.20
N GLY A 146 -0.16 -10.72 -21.41
CA GLY A 146 0.28 -11.57 -22.52
C GLY A 146 1.63 -12.23 -22.22
N GLU A 147 1.85 -13.42 -22.76
CA GLU A 147 3.13 -14.11 -22.61
C GLU A 147 4.28 -13.29 -23.23
N PRO A 148 5.44 -13.20 -22.56
CA PRO A 148 6.62 -12.54 -23.12
C PRO A 148 7.14 -13.27 -24.35
N SER A 149 7.72 -12.54 -25.31
CA SER A 149 8.23 -13.12 -26.56
C SER A 149 9.40 -14.09 -26.34
N TRP A 150 10.10 -14.00 -25.20
CA TRP A 150 11.17 -14.91 -24.80
C TRP A 150 10.67 -16.16 -24.06
N GLY A 151 9.35 -16.27 -23.81
CA GLY A 151 8.71 -17.37 -23.10
C GLY A 151 8.79 -17.25 -21.57
N GLY A 152 7.83 -17.87 -20.87
CA GLY A 152 7.67 -17.78 -19.42
C GLY A 152 6.34 -17.14 -19.02
N GLU A 153 6.09 -17.05 -17.71
CA GLU A 153 4.95 -16.31 -17.18
C GLU A 153 5.37 -14.85 -16.95
N PRO A 154 4.58 -13.87 -17.39
CA PRO A 154 4.84 -12.47 -17.11
C PRO A 154 4.75 -12.20 -15.61
N TYR A 155 5.71 -11.46 -15.06
CA TYR A 155 5.84 -11.22 -13.63
C TYR A 155 6.06 -9.74 -13.32
N GLY A 156 5.19 -9.19 -12.47
CA GLY A 156 5.10 -7.76 -12.18
C GLY A 156 5.76 -7.33 -10.89
N GLY A 157 6.33 -8.25 -10.11
CA GLY A 157 6.91 -8.00 -8.79
C GLY A 157 5.94 -8.16 -7.63
N GLU A 158 4.74 -8.70 -7.87
CA GLU A 158 3.62 -8.71 -6.93
C GLU A 158 3.88 -9.36 -5.56
N ASP A 159 4.70 -10.42 -5.49
CA ASP A 159 4.99 -11.11 -4.22
C ASP A 159 5.92 -10.30 -3.31
N TRP A 160 6.84 -9.53 -3.88
CA TRP A 160 7.79 -8.72 -3.10
C TRP A 160 7.28 -7.29 -2.92
N LEU A 161 6.71 -6.63 -3.92
CA LEU A 161 6.22 -5.24 -3.81
C LEU A 161 5.22 -5.06 -2.66
N PHE A 162 4.34 -6.06 -2.49
CA PHE A 162 3.26 -6.03 -1.52
C PHE A 162 3.56 -6.82 -0.24
N HIS A 163 4.83 -7.17 0.01
CA HIS A 163 5.23 -7.97 1.18
C HIS A 163 4.72 -7.38 2.50
N LEU A 164 4.65 -6.05 2.61
CA LEU A 164 4.12 -5.34 3.80
C LEU A 164 2.67 -5.75 4.10
N LEU A 165 1.88 -6.01 3.06
CA LEU A 165 0.47 -6.31 3.17
C LEU A 165 0.18 -7.80 3.21
N THR A 166 1.05 -8.66 2.66
CA THR A 166 0.87 -10.12 2.62
C THR A 166 1.56 -10.85 3.77
N GLU A 167 2.78 -10.45 4.17
CA GLU A 167 3.52 -11.02 5.29
C GLU A 167 3.05 -10.47 6.65
N TRP A 168 1.78 -10.68 6.96
CA TRP A 168 1.10 -10.02 8.07
C TRP A 168 1.32 -10.71 9.43
N SER A 169 2.45 -10.42 10.07
CA SER A 169 2.74 -10.84 11.45
C SER A 169 3.53 -9.76 12.20
N PRO A 170 3.45 -9.69 13.55
CA PRO A 170 4.17 -8.68 14.32
C PRO A 170 5.67 -8.65 14.08
N SER A 171 6.32 -9.81 13.88
CA SER A 171 7.74 -9.87 13.57
C SER A 171 8.05 -9.26 12.21
N LYS A 172 7.30 -9.64 11.17
CA LYS A 172 7.49 -9.15 9.80
C LYS A 172 7.22 -7.66 9.69
N VAL A 173 6.18 -7.17 10.35
CA VAL A 173 5.87 -5.74 10.40
C VAL A 173 6.94 -4.98 11.18
N THR A 174 7.50 -5.54 12.24
CA THR A 174 8.61 -4.88 12.97
C THR A 174 9.88 -4.81 12.14
N GLU A 175 10.21 -5.87 11.38
CA GLU A 175 11.38 -5.91 10.48
C GLU A 175 11.32 -4.83 9.40
N SER A 176 10.13 -4.41 8.96
CA SER A 176 9.97 -3.34 7.97
C SER A 176 10.08 -1.93 8.55
N LEU A 177 10.03 -1.75 9.88
CA LEU A 177 10.11 -0.43 10.48
C LEU A 177 11.56 0.07 10.48
N TYR A 178 11.79 1.19 9.78
CA TYR A 178 13.03 1.93 9.90
C TYR A 178 12.88 2.99 10.99
N SER A 179 13.59 2.85 12.12
CA SER A 179 13.63 3.87 13.19
C SER A 179 14.87 4.77 13.02
N PRO A 180 14.73 6.03 12.57
CA PRO A 180 15.86 6.96 12.41
C PRO A 180 16.61 7.21 13.72
N VAL A 181 15.87 7.22 14.83
CA VAL A 181 16.39 7.43 16.19
C VAL A 181 16.94 6.15 16.85
N LYS A 182 16.95 5.03 16.11
CA LYS A 182 17.38 3.70 16.58
C LYS A 182 16.72 3.25 17.89
N HIS A 183 15.47 3.65 18.12
CA HIS A 183 14.69 3.18 19.26
C HIS A 183 14.33 1.71 19.06
N VAL A 184 14.35 0.94 20.15
CA VAL A 184 14.02 -0.49 20.09
C VAL A 184 12.51 -0.64 20.18
N ILE A 185 11.89 -1.00 19.06
CA ILE A 185 10.46 -1.31 18.96
C ILE A 185 10.32 -2.83 19.09
N THR A 186 9.47 -3.30 20.00
CA THR A 186 9.28 -4.74 20.23
C THR A 186 8.14 -5.31 19.38
N HIS A 187 8.20 -6.62 19.09
CA HIS A 187 7.09 -7.31 18.42
C HIS A 187 5.77 -7.20 19.19
N ASP A 188 5.81 -7.19 20.53
CA ASP A 188 4.61 -7.03 21.37
C ASP A 188 4.00 -5.63 21.19
N THR A 189 4.84 -4.60 21.19
CA THR A 189 4.45 -3.21 20.93
C THR A 189 3.76 -3.08 19.56
N VAL A 190 4.33 -3.69 18.51
CA VAL A 190 3.73 -3.71 17.17
C VAL A 190 2.44 -4.54 17.14
N ALA A 191 2.40 -5.69 17.82
CA ALA A 191 1.22 -6.54 17.89
C ALA A 191 0.01 -5.79 18.50
N ARG A 192 0.23 -4.96 19.52
CA ARG A 192 -0.81 -4.12 20.12
C ARG A 192 -1.42 -3.15 19.11
N VAL A 193 -0.58 -2.49 18.30
CA VAL A 193 -1.05 -1.62 17.23
C VAL A 193 -1.78 -2.41 16.14
N MET A 194 -1.23 -3.55 15.73
CA MET A 194 -1.84 -4.45 14.76
C MET A 194 -3.19 -5.02 15.21
N ASN A 195 -3.44 -5.13 16.52
CA ASN A 195 -4.71 -5.56 17.11
C ASN A 195 -5.70 -4.40 17.31
N ASN A 196 -5.38 -3.21 16.80
CA ASN A 196 -6.23 -2.01 16.89
C ASN A 196 -6.51 -1.58 18.34
N GLU A 197 -5.55 -1.76 19.26
CA GLU A 197 -5.64 -1.23 20.62
C GLU A 197 -5.69 0.30 20.59
N PRO A 198 -6.51 0.97 21.43
CA PRO A 198 -6.55 2.43 21.49
C PRO A 198 -5.15 3.05 21.65
N LEU A 199 -4.82 4.00 20.79
CA LEU A 199 -3.50 4.64 20.79
C LEU A 199 -3.33 5.59 21.98
N ALA A 200 -2.98 5.05 23.15
CA ALA A 200 -2.70 5.85 24.34
C ALA A 200 -1.24 6.36 24.36
N GLU A 201 -0.98 7.44 25.11
CA GLU A 201 0.36 8.01 25.29
C GLU A 201 1.41 6.96 25.69
N ALA A 202 1.05 6.03 26.59
CA ALA A 202 1.95 4.97 27.04
C ALA A 202 2.32 3.98 25.93
N LEU A 203 1.47 3.79 24.91
CA LEU A 203 1.80 2.98 23.74
C LEU A 203 2.66 3.79 22.76
N ILE A 204 2.31 5.06 22.51
CA ILE A 204 3.08 5.94 21.62
C ILE A 204 4.56 6.04 22.04
N ARG A 205 4.83 6.20 23.34
CA ARG A 205 6.19 6.31 23.89
C ARG A 205 7.03 5.03 23.75
N GLN A 206 6.44 3.90 23.38
CA GLN A 206 7.17 2.67 23.08
C GLN A 206 7.72 2.64 21.64
N PHE A 207 7.28 3.54 20.78
CA PHE A 207 7.78 3.67 19.40
C PHE A 207 8.88 4.71 19.28
N HIS A 208 8.77 5.80 20.04
CA HIS A 208 9.68 6.93 19.91
C HIS A 208 9.98 7.57 21.27
N PRO A 209 11.24 7.96 21.57
CA PRO A 209 11.63 8.50 22.88
C PRO A 209 11.14 9.94 23.13
N ASN A 210 10.93 10.72 22.06
CA ASN A 210 10.45 12.10 22.15
C ASN A 210 9.33 12.39 21.13
N PRO A 211 8.16 11.76 21.26
CA PRO A 211 7.07 11.88 20.30
C PRO A 211 6.24 13.15 20.51
N ASP A 212 5.70 13.69 19.43
CA ASP A 212 4.60 14.65 19.47
C ASP A 212 3.28 13.90 19.65
N ILE A 213 2.91 13.68 20.92
CA ILE A 213 1.71 12.92 21.29
C ILE A 213 0.44 13.52 20.66
N THR A 214 0.31 14.85 20.65
CA THR A 214 -0.92 15.50 20.18
C THR A 214 -1.08 15.35 18.67
N ALA A 215 0.01 15.56 17.93
CA ALA A 215 0.00 15.39 16.48
C ALA A 215 -0.26 13.93 16.08
N LEU A 216 0.32 12.97 16.81
CA LEU A 216 0.11 11.55 16.53
C LEU A 216 -1.31 11.06 16.81
N LEU A 217 -1.95 11.54 17.88
CA LEU A 217 -3.36 11.24 18.14
C LEU A 217 -4.26 11.80 17.05
N THR A 218 -4.02 13.04 16.62
CA THR A 218 -4.75 13.69 15.53
C THR A 218 -4.59 12.90 14.22
N GLU A 219 -3.38 12.44 13.93
CA GLU A 219 -3.09 11.66 12.73
C GLU A 219 -3.70 10.27 12.77
N ALA A 220 -3.69 9.61 13.92
CA ALA A 220 -4.37 8.33 14.12
C ALA A 220 -5.88 8.47 13.85
N GLU A 221 -6.53 9.50 14.39
CA GLU A 221 -7.94 9.79 14.12
C GLU A 221 -8.20 10.07 12.64
N ARG A 222 -7.34 10.87 12.00
CA ARG A 222 -7.42 11.17 10.57
C ARG A 222 -7.32 9.90 9.72
N ILE A 223 -6.38 9.00 10.03
CA ILE A 223 -6.21 7.72 9.32
C ILE A 223 -7.36 6.75 9.59
N GLY A 224 -8.15 6.97 10.66
CA GLY A 224 -9.24 6.08 11.07
C GLY A 224 -8.80 4.99 12.04
N TYR A 225 -7.69 5.19 12.75
CA TYR A 225 -7.21 4.34 13.83
C TYR A 225 -7.86 4.74 15.16
N GLN A 226 -8.02 3.77 16.07
CA GLN A 226 -8.70 4.00 17.34
C GLN A 226 -7.82 4.79 18.33
N THR A 227 -8.35 5.90 18.85
CA THR A 227 -7.77 6.65 19.97
C THR A 227 -8.57 6.44 21.27
N PRO A 228 -8.00 6.69 22.46
CA PRO A 228 -8.74 6.65 23.71
C PRO A 228 -9.92 7.63 23.67
N SER A 229 -11.09 7.20 24.15
CA SER A 229 -12.22 8.11 24.33
C SER A 229 -11.83 9.24 25.29
N SER A 230 -12.15 10.47 24.90
CA SER A 230 -11.96 11.67 25.72
C SER A 230 -12.73 11.63 27.03
#